data_AF-A0A853V6Q4-F1
#
_entry.id   AF-A0A853V6Q4-F1
#
_cell.length_a   1.000
_cell.length_b   1.000
_cell.length_c   1.000
_cell.angle_alpha   90.00
_cell.angle_beta   90.00
_cell.angle_gamma   90.00
#
_symmetry.space_group_name_H-M   'P 1'
#
loop_
_entity.id
_entity.type
_entity.pdbx_description
1 polymer ?
#
loop_
_entity_poly.entity_id
_entity_poly.type
_entity_poly.pdbx_seq_one_letter_code
_entity_poly.pdbx_strand_id
1 'polypeptide(L)' 'MSKPNEVMIEEIRNKLNIVNPALINPEKFKNANQDDIADMHRFVMSKDTFSPSEVTAIADELGNLRHN' A
#
# COMPACT_ATOMS: atom_id res chain seq x y z
N MET A 1 13.41 3.48 14.72
CA MET A 1 13.17 4.38 13.57
C MET A 1 11.96 3.85 12.84
N SER A 2 10.92 4.66 12.66
CA SER A 2 9.75 4.26 11.88
C SER A 2 10.11 4.15 10.40
N LYS A 3 9.56 3.17 9.68
CA LYS A 3 9.78 3.01 8.24
C LYS A 3 9.14 4.19 7.49
N PRO A 4 9.77 4.73 6.42
CA PRO A 4 9.12 5.70 5.54
C PRO A 4 7.90 5.10 4.83
N ASN A 5 6.90 5.92 4.54
CA ASN A 5 5.69 5.51 3.80
C ASN A 5 6.02 4.83 2.48
N GLU A 6 7.00 5.35 1.74
CA GLU A 6 7.43 4.79 0.47
C GLU A 6 7.87 3.34 0.59
N VAL A 7 8.61 3.02 1.67
CA VAL A 7 9.10 1.66 1.93
C VAL A 7 7.93 0.74 2.25
N MET A 8 6.97 1.20 3.07
CA MET A 8 5.77 0.43 3.40
C MET A 8 4.91 0.16 2.17
N ILE A 9 4.72 1.16 1.31
CA ILE A 9 3.96 1.02 0.06
C ILE A 9 4.68 0.08 -0.92
N GLU A 10 6.01 0.17 -1.03
CA GLU A 10 6.79 -0.75 -1.88
C GLU A 10 6.68 -2.20 -1.40
N GLU A 11 6.73 -2.43 -0.08
CA GLU A 11 6.50 -3.75 0.51
C GLU A 11 5.07 -4.27 0.21
N ILE A 12 4.04 -3.43 0.35
CA ILE A 12 2.66 -3.78 -0.01
C ILE A 12 2.55 -4.14 -1.49
N ARG A 13 3.12 -3.30 -2.36
CA ARG A 13 3.10 -3.51 -3.82
C ARG A 13 3.73 -4.85 -4.19
N ASN A 14 4.89 -5.17 -3.59
CA ASN A 14 5.57 -6.44 -3.79
C ASN A 14 4.73 -7.61 -3.28
N LYS A 15 4.10 -7.46 -2.11
CA LYS A 15 3.24 -8.50 -1.51
C LYS A 15 1.99 -8.78 -2.36
N LEU A 16 1.41 -7.76 -2.95
CA LEU A 16 0.24 -7.86 -3.84
C LEU A 16 0.61 -8.20 -5.29
N ASN A 17 1.90 -8.32 -5.60
CA ASN A 17 2.43 -8.55 -6.95
C ASN A 17 1.92 -7.50 -7.97
N ILE A 18 1.78 -6.25 -7.53
CA ILE A 18 1.32 -5.14 -8.38
C ILE A 18 2.52 -4.57 -9.13
N VAL A 19 2.66 -4.94 -10.39
CA VAL A 19 3.73 -4.39 -11.24
C VAL A 19 3.37 -3.02 -11.82
N ASN A 20 2.08 -2.69 -11.94
CA ASN A 20 1.60 -1.47 -12.58
C ASN A 20 1.80 -0.23 -11.69
N PRO A 21 2.71 0.70 -12.06
CA PRO A 21 2.97 1.91 -11.26
C PRO A 21 1.81 2.91 -11.27
N ALA A 22 0.85 2.78 -12.20
CA ALA A 22 -0.34 3.62 -12.22
C ALA A 22 -1.32 3.29 -11.07
N LEU A 23 -1.31 2.03 -10.59
CA LEU A 23 -2.16 1.60 -9.48
C LEU A 23 -1.57 2.09 -8.15
N ILE A 24 -0.28 1.83 -7.93
CA ILE A 24 0.40 2.18 -6.67
C ILE A 24 1.77 2.77 -7.00
N ASN A 25 1.97 4.05 -6.67
CA ASN A 25 3.26 4.72 -6.77
C ASN A 25 3.71 5.20 -5.37
N PRO A 26 4.74 4.59 -4.77
CA PRO A 26 5.25 4.94 -3.43
C PRO A 26 5.56 6.42 -3.25
N GLU A 27 6.09 7.10 -4.27
CA GLU A 27 6.48 8.51 -4.17
C GLU A 27 5.29 9.43 -3.88
N LYS A 28 4.08 9.02 -4.29
CA LYS A 28 2.86 9.78 -4.05
C LYS A 28 2.38 9.68 -2.58
N PHE A 29 2.97 8.79 -1.79
CA PHE A 29 2.62 8.58 -0.38
C PHE A 29 3.63 9.20 0.59
N LYS A 30 4.65 9.91 0.10
CA LYS A 30 5.64 10.63 0.93
C LYS A 30 5.00 11.52 1.99
N ASN A 31 3.92 12.21 1.61
CA ASN A 31 3.20 13.16 2.46
C ASN A 31 1.87 12.61 2.99
N ALA A 32 1.53 11.35 2.69
CA ALA A 32 0.31 10.73 3.22
C ALA A 32 0.45 10.48 4.73
N ASN A 33 -0.69 10.31 5.42
CA ASN A 33 -0.69 10.00 6.84
C ASN A 33 0.05 8.68 7.12
N GLN A 34 1.14 8.75 7.88
CA GLN A 34 1.98 7.59 8.18
C GLN A 34 1.22 6.49 8.96
N ASP A 35 0.29 6.87 9.83
CA ASP A 35 -0.48 5.91 10.62
C ASP A 35 -1.41 5.06 9.74
N ASP A 36 -2.09 5.69 8.78
CA ASP A 36 -2.97 4.99 7.83
C ASP A 36 -2.17 4.04 6.93
N ILE A 37 -1.00 4.47 6.46
CA ILE A 37 -0.10 3.61 5.67
C ILE A 37 0.42 2.44 6.51
N ALA A 38 0.79 2.68 7.78
CA ALA A 38 1.26 1.65 8.68
C ALA A 38 0.15 0.62 9.00
N ASP A 39 -1.11 1.04 9.09
CA ASP A 39 -2.25 0.15 9.29
C ASP A 39 -2.50 -0.73 8.06
N MET A 40 -2.51 -0.16 6.86
CA MET A 40 -2.60 -0.93 5.62
C MET A 40 -1.43 -1.89 5.44
N HIS A 41 -0.22 -1.44 5.74
CA HIS A 41 0.97 -2.29 5.69
C HIS A 41 0.84 -3.48 6.62
N ARG A 42 0.47 -3.26 7.88
CA ARG A 42 0.25 -4.35 8.85
C ARG A 42 -0.82 -5.33 8.38
N PHE A 43 -1.94 -4.84 7.84
CA PHE A 43 -2.99 -5.68 7.29
C PHE A 43 -2.49 -6.55 6.14
N VAL A 44 -1.82 -5.95 5.15
CA VAL A 44 -1.32 -6.67 3.97
C VAL A 44 -0.26 -7.69 4.35
N MET A 45 0.64 -7.34 5.27
CA MET A 45 1.71 -8.23 5.72
C MET A 45 1.21 -9.36 6.63
N SER A 46 0.06 -9.19 7.28
CA SER A 46 -0.55 -10.22 8.13
C SER A 46 -1.06 -11.44 7.35
N LYS A 47 -1.28 -11.30 6.04
CA LYS A 47 -1.85 -12.34 5.18
C LYS A 47 -0.81 -12.80 4.16
N ASP A 48 -0.85 -14.10 3.82
CA ASP A 48 0.14 -14.67 2.91
C ASP A 48 -0.17 -14.40 1.44
N THR A 49 -1.44 -14.52 1.06
CA THR A 49 -1.92 -14.43 -0.32
C THR A 49 -3.22 -13.66 -0.43
N PHE A 50 -3.40 -12.96 -1.54
CA PHE A 50 -4.60 -12.20 -1.87
C PHE A 50 -5.19 -12.67 -3.19
N SER A 51 -6.52 -12.74 -3.25
CA SER A 51 -7.23 -12.95 -4.51
C SER A 51 -7.18 -11.69 -5.38
N PRO A 52 -7.36 -11.81 -6.72
CA PRO A 52 -7.34 -10.64 -7.61
C PRO A 52 -8.33 -9.54 -7.20
N SER A 53 -9.52 -9.91 -6.71
CA SER A 53 -10.52 -8.95 -6.23
C SER A 53 -10.05 -8.20 -4.98
N GLU A 54 -9.38 -8.87 -4.05
CA GLU A 54 -8.81 -8.23 -2.87
C GLU A 54 -7.66 -7.29 -3.24
N VAL A 55 -6.79 -7.70 -4.17
CA VAL A 55 -5.70 -6.86 -4.68
C VAL A 55 -6.25 -5.56 -5.26
N THR A 56 -7.30 -5.63 -6.07
CA THR A 56 -7.98 -4.44 -6.63
C THR A 56 -8.57 -3.57 -5.51
N ALA A 57 -9.28 -4.17 -4.55
CA ALA A 57 -9.88 -3.40 -3.45
C ALA A 57 -8.82 -2.69 -2.58
N ILE A 58 -7.69 -3.35 -2.30
CA ILE A 58 -6.58 -2.74 -1.55
C ILE A 58 -5.92 -1.63 -2.36
N ALA A 59 -5.73 -1.82 -3.67
CA ALA A 59 -5.19 -0.77 -4.54
C ALA A 59 -6.08 0.47 -4.59
N ASP A 60 -7.41 0.28 -4.65
CA ASP A 60 -8.38 1.38 -4.59
C ASP A 60 -8.33 2.12 -3.24
N GLU A 61 -8.28 1.38 -2.13
CA GLU A 61 -8.17 1.96 -0.78
C GLU A 61 -6.88 2.78 -0.62
N LEU A 62 -5.75 2.24 -1.06
CA LEU A 62 -4.48 2.98 -1.10
C LEU A 62 -4.59 4.23 -1.98
N GLY A 63 -5.32 4.17 -3.09
CA GLY A 63 -5.63 5.32 -3.93
C GLY A 63 -6.37 6.45 -3.18
N ASN A 64 -7.28 6.08 -2.27
CA ASN A 64 -8.03 7.01 -1.43
C ASN A 64 -7.15 7.64 -0.34
N LEU A 65 -6.28 6.84 0.29
CA LEU A 65 -5.33 7.32 1.32
C LEU A 65 -4.35 8.37 0.81
N ARG A 66 -4.15 8.49 -0.51
CA ARG A 66 -3.34 9.56 -1.12
C ARG A 66 -4.02 10.94 -1.03
N HIS A 67 -5.34 11.00 -0.95
CA HIS A 67 -6.11 12.26 -1.01
C HIS A 67 -6.58 12.77 0.36
N ASN A 68 -6.48 11.97 1.43
CA ASN A 68 -6.74 12.37 2.81
C ASN A 68 -5.50 12.97 3.46
#